data_AF-A0A355L1W9-F1
#
_entry.id   AF-A0A355L1W9-F1
#
_cell.length_a   1.000
_cell.length_b   1.000
_cell.length_c   1.000
_cell.angle_alpha   90.00
_cell.angle_beta   90.00
_cell.angle_gamma   90.00
#
_symmetry.space_group_name_H-M   'P 1'
#
loop_
_entity.id
_entity.type
_entity.pdbx_description
1 polymer ?
#
loop_
_entity_poly.entity_id
_entity_poly.type
_entity_poly.pdbx_seq_one_letter_code
_entity_poly.pdbx_strand_id
1 'polypeptide(L)'
;MAYFSENDINEAKKRVNDMQKRAKSLTNDNDKEHKKTDDEKSEALNEENKEEKDDSSLIILALIMLLSHEGADNMLILALLYLLF
;
A
#
# COMPACT_ATOMS: atom_id res chain seq x y z
N MET A 1 3.09 -33.44 -0.42
CA MET A 1 2.68 -32.09 -0.88
C MET A 1 2.39 -32.18 -2.36
N ALA A 2 1.23 -31.69 -2.82
CA ALA A 2 0.97 -31.61 -4.26
C ALA A 2 1.87 -30.52 -4.85
N TYR A 3 2.72 -30.89 -5.81
CA TYR A 3 3.54 -29.94 -6.55
C TYR A 3 2.70 -29.39 -7.69
N PHE A 4 2.59 -28.06 -7.76
CA PHE A 4 1.93 -27.38 -8.88
C PHE A 4 2.83 -27.46 -10.11
N SER A 5 2.24 -27.85 -11.24
CA SER A 5 2.91 -27.79 -12.53
C SER A 5 2.99 -26.35 -13.03
N GLU A 6 3.89 -26.11 -13.98
CA GLU A 6 3.97 -24.80 -14.65
C GLU A 6 2.64 -24.42 -15.32
N ASN A 7 1.90 -25.43 -15.79
CA ASN A 7 0.56 -25.24 -16.35
C ASN A 7 -0.43 -24.72 -15.28
N ASP A 8 -0.40 -25.27 -14.07
CA ASP A 8 -1.28 -24.82 -12.96
C ASP A 8 -0.96 -23.38 -12.57
N ILE A 9 0.32 -23.01 -12.58
CA ILE A 9 0.78 -21.66 -12.28
C ILE A 9 0.30 -20.67 -13.37
N ASN A 10 0.41 -21.05 -14.63
CA ASN A 10 -0.01 -20.21 -15.75
C ASN A 10 -1.54 -20.07 -15.81
N GLU A 11 -2.27 -21.13 -15.48
CA GLU A 11 -3.71 -21.10 -15.36
C GLU A 11 -4.17 -20.17 -14.22
N ALA A 12 -3.51 -20.24 -13.05
CA ALA A 12 -3.78 -19.35 -11.94
C ALA A 12 -3.52 -17.88 -12.30
N LYS A 13 -2.40 -17.59 -12.96
CA LYS A 13 -2.09 -16.22 -13.45
C LYS A 13 -3.16 -15.69 -14.39
N LYS A 14 -3.63 -16.51 -15.33
CA LYS A 14 -4.70 -16.13 -16.26
C LYS A 14 -5.98 -15.79 -15.53
N ARG A 15 -6.40 -16.61 -14.57
CA ARG A 15 -7.60 -16.40 -13.76
C ARG A 15 -7.52 -15.10 -12.94
N VAL A 16 -6.37 -14.81 -12.34
CA VAL A 16 -6.15 -13.55 -11.60
C VAL A 16 -6.25 -12.34 -12.51
N ASN A 17 -5.64 -12.39 -13.70
CA ASN A 17 -5.71 -11.30 -14.67
C ASN A 17 -7.16 -11.05 -15.14
N ASP A 18 -7.90 -12.11 -15.46
CA ASP A 18 -9.30 -12.00 -15.87
C ASP A 18 -10.17 -11.42 -14.73
N MET A 19 -9.90 -11.80 -13.49
CA MET A 19 -10.57 -11.24 -12.31
C MET A 19 -10.26 -9.76 -12.12
N GLN A 20 -8.99 -9.35 -12.25
CA GLN A 20 -8.58 -7.95 -12.16
C GLN A 20 -9.21 -7.09 -13.25
N LYS A 21 -9.28 -7.59 -14.49
CA LYS A 21 -9.94 -6.89 -15.60
C LYS A 21 -11.42 -6.64 -15.31
N ARG A 22 -12.13 -7.66 -14.80
CA ARG A 22 -13.55 -7.56 -14.43
C ARG A 22 -13.77 -6.63 -13.23
N ALA A 23 -12.90 -6.66 -12.24
CA ALA A 23 -12.97 -5.75 -11.10
C ALA A 23 -12.80 -4.29 -11.56
N LYS A 24 -11.80 -4.01 -12.41
CA LYS A 24 -11.57 -2.68 -12.97
C LYS A 24 -12.74 -2.18 -13.83
N SER A 25 -13.38 -3.05 -14.61
CA SER A 25 -14.58 -2.62 -15.36
C SER A 25 -15.73 -2.23 -14.43
N LEU A 26 -15.90 -2.92 -13.30
CA LEU A 26 -16.95 -2.58 -12.32
C LEU A 26 -16.63 -1.33 -11.50
N THR A 27 -15.37 -1.03 -11.22
CA THR A 27 -14.98 0.20 -10.53
C THR A 27 -15.02 1.42 -11.45
N ASN A 28 -14.60 1.27 -12.72
CA ASN A 28 -14.60 2.39 -13.68
C ASN A 28 -16.02 2.85 -14.08
N ASP A 29 -17.04 1.99 -13.94
CA ASP A 29 -18.44 2.37 -14.18
C ASP A 29 -19.04 3.17 -13.00
N ASN A 30 -18.45 3.08 -11.79
CA ASN A 30 -18.91 3.84 -10.61
C ASN A 30 -18.33 5.27 -10.51
N ASP A 31 -17.32 5.61 -11.30
CA ASP A 31 -16.72 6.95 -11.31
C ASP A 31 -17.53 7.98 -12.12
N LYS A 32 -18.65 7.58 -12.75
CA LYS A 32 -19.49 8.51 -13.56
C LYS A 32 -20.64 9.18 -12.81
N GLU A 33 -20.91 8.83 -11.54
CA GLU A 33 -21.99 9.46 -10.76
C GLU A 33 -21.52 10.36 -9.59
N HIS A 34 -20.23 10.44 -9.31
CA HIS A 34 -19.72 11.45 -8.38
C HIS A 34 -18.58 12.27 -8.98
N LYS A 35 -18.96 13.53 -9.30
CA LYS A 35 -18.14 14.74 -9.43
C LYS A 35 -17.64 15.08 -10.84
N LYS A 36 -18.44 15.90 -11.54
CA LYS A 36 -17.92 16.92 -12.45
C LYS A 36 -17.12 17.95 -11.63
N THR A 37 -15.86 18.18 -11.99
CA THR A 37 -15.32 19.47 -12.44
C THR A 37 -13.84 19.30 -12.83
N ASP A 38 -13.57 19.69 -14.07
CA ASP A 38 -12.31 20.17 -14.65
C ASP A 38 -11.26 19.14 -15.12
N ASP A 39 -11.45 18.74 -16.38
CA ASP A 39 -10.36 18.57 -17.34
C ASP A 39 -9.51 19.84 -17.40
N GLU A 40 -8.18 19.73 -17.37
CA GLU A 40 -7.37 19.97 -18.57
C GLU A 40 -5.87 19.74 -18.33
N LYS A 41 -5.33 18.98 -19.27
CA LYS A 41 -3.93 18.80 -19.66
C LYS A 41 -3.10 20.10 -19.66
N SER A 42 -2.11 20.20 -18.77
CA SER A 42 -0.81 20.87 -18.99
C SER A 42 0.04 20.66 -17.73
N GLU A 43 1.13 19.93 -17.88
CA GLU A 43 2.48 20.51 -17.91
C GLU A 43 3.20 20.24 -16.59
N ALA A 44 4.33 19.54 -16.74
CA ALA A 44 5.50 19.55 -15.90
C ALA A 44 5.32 20.08 -14.47
N LEU A 45 5.10 19.21 -13.49
CA LEU A 45 5.61 19.42 -12.14
C LEU A 45 5.83 18.07 -11.46
N ASN A 46 7.10 17.76 -11.27
CA ASN A 46 7.64 17.35 -9.97
C ASN A 46 6.83 16.31 -9.19
N GLU A 47 7.02 15.02 -9.49
CA GLU A 47 6.98 14.01 -8.43
C GLU A 47 8.44 13.67 -8.15
N GLU A 48 9.11 14.61 -7.47
CA GLU A 48 9.48 14.49 -6.06
C GLU A 48 9.91 13.05 -5.77
N ASN A 49 11.20 12.89 -5.45
CA ASN A 49 11.68 11.70 -4.74
C ASN A 49 10.55 11.20 -3.85
N LYS A 50 9.95 10.06 -4.19
CA LYS A 50 9.39 9.22 -3.14
C LYS A 50 10.62 8.82 -2.34
N GLU A 51 10.98 9.68 -1.39
CA GLU A 51 11.44 9.22 -0.11
C GLU A 51 10.41 8.13 0.24
N GLU A 52 10.78 6.89 -0.03
CA GLU A 52 10.23 5.74 0.66
C GLU A 52 10.49 6.05 2.13
N LYS A 53 9.62 6.86 2.73
CA LYS A 53 9.56 7.01 4.18
C LYS A 53 9.08 5.66 4.63
N ASP A 54 10.06 4.81 4.90
CA ASP A 54 9.95 3.37 5.05
C ASP A 54 8.66 3.03 5.79
N ASP A 55 7.82 2.18 5.20
CA ASP A 55 6.60 1.70 5.86
C ASP A 55 6.91 1.17 7.28
N SER A 56 8.13 0.63 7.45
CA SER A 56 8.73 0.27 8.73
C SER A 56 8.78 1.42 9.73
N SER A 57 9.23 2.62 9.35
CA SER A 57 9.29 3.81 10.20
C SER A 57 7.90 4.27 10.66
N LEU A 58 6.89 4.17 9.78
CA LEU A 58 5.49 4.43 10.16
C LEU A 58 4.97 3.41 11.16
N ILE A 59 5.28 2.13 10.96
CA ILE A 59 4.92 1.05 11.90
C ILE A 59 5.58 1.27 13.26
N ILE A 60 6.87 1.62 13.28
CA ILE A 60 7.63 1.88 14.51
C ILE A 60 7.04 3.07 15.28
N LEU A 61 6.68 4.16 14.59
CA LEU A 61 5.99 5.31 15.19
C LEU A 61 4.64 4.92 15.80
N ALA A 62 3.84 4.12 15.10
CA ALA A 62 2.56 3.64 15.62
C ALA A 62 2.74 2.78 16.88
N LEU A 63 3.76 1.91 16.89
CA LEU A 63 4.10 1.09 18.07
C LEU A 63 4.53 1.95 19.25
N ILE A 64 5.40 2.95 19.04
CA ILE A 64 5.79 3.90 20.11
C ILE A 64 4.55 4.59 20.68
N MET A 65 3.63 5.03 19.84
CA MET A 65 2.43 5.77 20.27
C MET A 65 1.47 4.90 21.10
N LEU A 66 1.27 3.64 20.70
CA LEU A 66 0.48 2.66 21.46
C LEU A 66 1.14 2.30 22.79
N LEU A 67 2.43 1.96 22.76
CA LEU A 67 3.19 1.54 23.93
C LEU A 67 3.36 2.66 24.97
N SER A 68 3.47 3.91 24.52
CA SER A 68 3.53 5.08 25.42
C SER A 68 2.26 5.28 26.23
N HIS A 69 1.11 4.80 25.72
CA HIS A 69 -0.18 4.92 26.42
C HIS A 69 -0.36 3.83 27.50
N GLU A 70 0.20 2.64 27.30
CA GLU A 70 0.09 1.51 28.23
C GLU A 70 1.19 1.46 29.30
N GLY A 71 2.06 2.47 29.34
CA GLY A 71 3.15 2.53 30.32
C GLY A 71 4.28 1.55 30.02
N ALA A 72 4.61 1.36 28.74
CA ALA A 72 5.71 0.51 28.32
C ALA A 72 7.08 1.00 28.83
N ASP A 73 8.05 0.09 28.86
CA ASP A 73 9.40 0.36 29.33
C ASP A 73 10.08 1.46 28.49
N ASN A 74 10.67 2.45 29.18
CA ASN A 74 11.42 3.54 28.58
C ASN A 74 12.58 3.03 27.71
N MET A 75 13.21 1.90 28.06
CA MET A 75 14.26 1.30 27.23
C MET A 75 13.72 0.76 25.90
N LEU A 76 12.50 0.21 25.89
CA LEU A 76 11.86 -0.28 24.68
C LEU A 76 11.51 0.89 23.75
N ILE A 77 10.96 1.97 24.31
CA ILE A 77 10.67 3.19 23.54
C ILE A 77 11.95 3.79 22.95
N LEU A 78 13.04 3.84 23.73
CA LEU A 78 14.34 4.32 23.24
C LEU A 78 14.91 3.46 22.11
N ALA A 79 14.80 2.13 22.21
CA ALA A 79 15.27 1.22 21.17
C ALA A 79 14.49 1.41 19.86
N LEU A 80 13.17 1.61 19.94
CA LEU A 80 12.34 1.89 18.79
C LEU A 80 12.67 3.26 18.17
N LEU A 81 12.91 4.29 18.98
CA LEU A 81 13.37 5.59 18.50
C LEU A 81 14.75 5.52 17.85
N TYR A 82 15.67 4.72 18.41
CA TYR A 82 17.00 4.49 17.84
C TYR A 82 16.95 3.78 16.49
N LEU A 83 15.93 2.95 16.25
CA LEU A 83 15.76 2.30 14.94
C LEU A 83 15.25 3.26 13.85
N LEU A 84 14.75 4.44 14.24
CA LEU A 84 14.17 5.45 13.35
C LEU A 84 15.19 6.51 12.90
N PHE A 85 16.35 6.59 13.56
CA PHE A 85 17.40 7.61 13.38
C PHE A 85 18.76 6.97 13.08
#